data_AF-A0A350INF2-F1
#
_entry.id   AF-A0A350INF2-F1
#
_cell.length_a   1.000
_cell.length_b   1.000
_cell.length_c   1.000
_cell.angle_alpha   90.00
_cell.angle_beta   90.00
_cell.angle_gamma   90.00
#
_symmetry.space_group_name_H-M   'P 1'
#
loop_
_entity.id
_entity.type
_entity.pdbx_description
1 polymer ?
#
loop_
_entity_poly.entity_id
_entity_poly.type
_entity_poly.pdbx_seq_one_letter_code
_entity_poly.pdbx_strand_id
1 'polypeptide(L)'
;MDFVFCFGKIDNKIDNDLTKQANNFWGDFEKIYCNDFLIIFPSNQNKTFMNADENLLGVIDGWGLDTKSNNNQKIKNFYRNLNNCWPILDESMSGCFSGLLFDKSRKILRIFSDISGIFPLYYSQQKNYWLGGTNLINLAHVLKEDFDLLGVLQRLTPPDYVNFGSRTVVKNIRKLLPGELIQINSNFLVENIYDNTLFSRINRDSIRDSAWALWETIKSDINSCVEQFKFINVGMSGGWDSRIIAGALQFSNVKKSYITYGESENEYEVEIAKKCAIITHANFQYCDIYENYFPSRDLFERNMKKTEGVFVTPWISVNESIPSNNFQPILLGDMFEVIVGRNIKSLTSRKSRKERLLDFSKKRTSQVEANFDDFEKWKEKKIESIVNQQLNQLTYINQDVKSDYSIKYLRDELSNDLESTFSRINQHNLPYKILQDELLGWYTHGISMGRQFLTLKENFSPLAITMGFRVLRESSFIDPFQRADGNLLHEIQAHPDFSKLSQLPSAAIPIIPSNSPLFIKDIIWGARSIIDQKLINRAIKSKNKKGRMR
;
A
#
# COMPACT_ATOMS: atom_id res chain seq x y z
N MET A 1 10.15 -4.43 8.62
CA MET A 1 11.55 -4.74 8.95
C MET A 1 12.21 -5.24 7.69
N ASP A 2 13.37 -4.70 7.35
CA ASP A 2 14.11 -5.15 6.18
C ASP A 2 14.89 -6.42 6.47
N PHE A 3 15.01 -7.27 5.45
CA PHE A 3 15.80 -8.50 5.56
C PHE A 3 16.19 -9.02 4.18
N VAL A 4 17.21 -9.86 4.16
CA VAL A 4 17.56 -10.74 3.04
C VAL A 4 17.70 -12.17 3.57
N PHE A 5 17.33 -13.15 2.77
CA PHE A 5 17.42 -14.55 3.13
C PHE A 5 18.01 -15.39 1.99
N CYS A 6 18.60 -16.53 2.37
CA CYS A 6 19.03 -17.58 1.48
C CYS A 6 18.53 -18.94 2.00
N PHE A 7 17.96 -19.75 1.12
CA PHE A 7 17.48 -21.10 1.45
C PHE A 7 18.00 -22.12 0.45
N GLY A 8 18.68 -23.17 0.94
CA GLY A 8 19.31 -24.22 0.12
C GLY A 8 20.80 -24.34 0.39
N LYS A 9 21.59 -24.63 -0.64
CA LYS A 9 23.04 -24.79 -0.49
C LYS A 9 23.73 -23.43 -0.34
N ILE A 10 23.99 -23.04 0.90
CA ILE A 10 24.72 -21.82 1.25
C ILE A 10 26.22 -22.16 1.26
N ASP A 11 26.95 -21.70 0.25
CA ASP A 11 28.41 -21.78 0.23
C ASP A 11 29.06 -20.51 0.82
N ASN A 12 30.36 -20.56 1.08
CA ASN A 12 31.10 -19.42 1.63
C ASN A 12 31.04 -18.18 0.73
N LYS A 13 30.84 -18.35 -0.59
CA LYS A 13 30.80 -17.23 -1.52
C LYS A 13 29.49 -16.47 -1.36
N ILE A 14 28.35 -17.14 -1.41
CA ILE A 14 27.04 -16.49 -1.28
C ILE A 14 26.88 -15.85 0.10
N ASP A 15 27.37 -16.50 1.16
CA ASP A 15 27.39 -15.93 2.50
C ASP A 15 28.24 -14.66 2.57
N ASN A 16 29.48 -14.70 2.07
CA ASN A 16 30.36 -13.53 2.03
C ASN A 16 29.75 -12.38 1.21
N ASP A 17 29.15 -12.68 0.06
CA ASP A 17 28.51 -11.67 -0.79
C ASP A 17 27.31 -11.03 -0.06
N LEU A 18 26.44 -11.83 0.58
CA LEU A 18 25.33 -11.33 1.39
C LEU A 18 25.80 -10.48 2.58
N THR A 19 26.83 -10.93 3.29
CA THR A 19 27.44 -10.20 4.41
C THR A 19 27.96 -8.86 3.98
N LYS A 20 28.71 -8.84 2.87
CA LYS A 20 29.31 -7.63 2.34
C LYS A 20 28.23 -6.63 1.94
N GLN A 21 27.18 -7.08 1.25
CA GLN A 21 26.09 -6.18 0.87
C GLN A 21 25.26 -5.72 2.08
N ALA A 22 24.95 -6.59 3.04
CA ALA A 22 24.29 -6.20 4.27
C ALA A 22 25.09 -5.11 5.02
N ASN A 23 26.41 -5.27 5.15
CA ASN A 23 27.28 -4.26 5.75
C ASN A 23 27.26 -2.94 4.97
N ASN A 24 27.29 -2.99 3.64
CA ASN A 24 27.27 -1.80 2.79
C ASN A 24 25.94 -1.03 2.86
N PHE A 25 24.82 -1.73 3.05
CA PHE A 25 23.49 -1.14 3.04
C PHE A 25 23.03 -0.72 4.43
N TRP A 26 23.26 -1.55 5.44
CA TRP A 26 22.72 -1.38 6.78
C TRP A 26 23.76 -0.96 7.82
N GLY A 27 25.06 -1.15 7.53
CA GLY A 27 26.10 -1.07 8.56
C GLY A 27 25.99 -2.28 9.48
N ASP A 28 25.47 -2.07 10.69
CA ASP A 28 25.28 -3.15 11.67
C ASP A 28 24.11 -4.05 11.29
N PHE A 29 24.37 -5.36 11.25
CA PHE A 29 23.38 -6.37 10.96
C PHE A 29 23.53 -7.59 11.88
N GLU A 30 22.44 -8.34 12.01
CA GLU A 30 22.40 -9.64 12.65
C GLU A 30 22.18 -10.73 11.62
N LYS A 31 22.64 -11.94 11.96
CA LYS A 31 22.45 -13.14 11.16
C LYS A 31 21.87 -14.26 12.00
N ILE A 32 20.97 -15.04 11.41
CA ILE A 32 20.50 -16.29 11.99
C ILE A 32 20.70 -17.39 10.95
N TYR A 33 21.48 -18.40 11.33
CA TYR A 33 21.61 -19.66 10.59
C TYR A 33 20.76 -20.73 11.25
N CYS A 34 20.00 -21.46 10.44
CA CYS A 34 19.25 -22.61 10.90
C CYS A 34 19.13 -23.63 9.78
N ASN A 35 19.83 -24.77 9.91
CA ASN A 35 19.91 -25.78 8.86
C ASN A 35 20.44 -25.16 7.55
N ASP A 36 19.68 -25.31 6.47
CA ASP A 36 19.96 -24.84 5.11
C ASP A 36 19.39 -23.43 4.87
N PHE A 37 19.12 -22.66 5.94
CA PHE A 37 18.51 -21.34 5.90
C PHE A 37 19.38 -20.30 6.60
N LEU A 38 19.56 -19.16 5.92
CA LEU A 38 20.21 -17.96 6.43
C LEU A 38 19.26 -16.78 6.26
N ILE A 39 19.11 -15.98 7.31
CA ILE A 39 18.50 -14.66 7.24
C ILE A 39 19.45 -13.61 7.82
N ILE A 40 19.53 -12.45 7.16
CA ILE A 40 20.30 -11.28 7.58
C ILE A 40 19.34 -10.08 7.66
N PHE A 41 19.44 -9.29 8.72
CA PHE A 41 18.60 -8.12 8.93
C PHE A 41 19.35 -7.04 9.73
N PRO A 42 19.00 -5.74 9.57
CA PRO A 42 19.65 -4.64 10.27
C PRO A 42 19.42 -4.71 11.78
N SER A 43 20.49 -4.49 12.57
CA SER A 43 20.44 -4.60 14.05
C SER A 43 19.67 -3.45 14.71
N ASN A 44 19.55 -2.31 14.03
CA ASN A 44 18.93 -1.10 14.55
C ASN A 44 17.42 -1.01 14.31
N GLN A 45 16.82 -1.95 13.56
CA GLN A 45 15.39 -1.98 13.31
C GLN A 45 14.64 -2.76 14.39
N ASN A 46 13.37 -2.41 14.56
CA ASN A 46 12.52 -3.05 15.55
C ASN A 46 12.15 -4.49 15.13
N LYS A 47 12.36 -5.44 16.05
CA LYS A 47 12.06 -6.87 15.90
C LYS A 47 10.66 -7.26 16.37
N THR A 48 9.77 -6.28 16.60
CA THR A 48 8.39 -6.48 17.06
C THR A 48 7.65 -7.58 16.29
N PHE A 49 7.83 -7.63 14.96
CA PHE A 49 7.14 -8.59 14.11
C PHE A 49 8.06 -9.74 13.63
N MET A 50 8.99 -10.13 14.48
CA MET A 50 9.84 -11.31 14.28
C MET A 50 9.47 -12.38 15.31
N ASN A 51 9.38 -13.62 14.87
CA ASN A 51 9.30 -14.78 15.75
C ASN A 51 10.49 -15.69 15.49
N ALA A 52 11.25 -16.00 16.54
CA ALA A 52 12.33 -16.97 16.48
C ALA A 52 12.17 -17.91 17.69
N ASP A 53 11.36 -18.95 17.52
CA ASP A 53 11.19 -20.01 18.51
C ASP A 53 11.84 -21.33 18.03
N GLU A 54 11.73 -22.40 18.81
CA GLU A 54 12.35 -23.69 18.50
C GLU A 54 11.85 -24.31 17.18
N ASN A 55 10.62 -23.98 16.76
CA ASN A 55 9.95 -24.61 15.61
C ASN A 55 9.89 -23.69 14.39
N LEU A 56 9.69 -22.40 14.61
CA LEU A 56 9.40 -21.41 13.58
C LEU A 56 10.37 -20.23 13.65
N LEU A 57 10.84 -19.82 12.47
CA LEU A 57 11.52 -18.55 12.25
C LEU A 57 10.74 -17.73 11.23
N GLY A 58 10.09 -16.67 11.68
CA GLY A 58 9.30 -15.79 10.84
C GLY A 58 9.72 -14.33 10.97
N VAL A 59 9.71 -13.62 9.85
CA VAL A 59 9.93 -12.16 9.81
C VAL A 59 8.94 -11.57 8.82
N ILE A 60 8.31 -10.45 9.18
CA ILE A 60 7.51 -9.66 8.26
C ILE A 60 8.02 -8.21 8.15
N ASP A 61 7.87 -7.68 6.96
CA ASP A 61 7.86 -6.27 6.67
C ASP A 61 6.43 -5.74 6.67
N GLY A 62 6.20 -4.58 7.29
CA GLY A 62 4.85 -4.13 7.66
C GLY A 62 4.44 -4.65 9.05
N TRP A 63 3.20 -5.10 9.20
CA TRP A 63 2.63 -5.55 10.48
C TRP A 63 1.65 -6.72 10.29
N GLY A 64 1.56 -7.58 11.29
CA GLY A 64 0.67 -8.74 11.30
C GLY A 64 0.55 -9.31 12.70
N LEU A 65 -0.68 -9.59 13.15
CA LEU A 65 -0.95 -10.01 14.52
C LEU A 65 -2.32 -10.67 14.68
N ASP A 66 -2.48 -11.37 15.80
CA ASP A 66 -3.78 -11.75 16.36
C ASP A 66 -4.30 -10.61 17.26
N THR A 67 -5.46 -10.05 16.92
CA THR A 67 -6.10 -8.93 17.63
C THR A 67 -6.76 -9.32 18.95
N LYS A 68 -7.01 -10.61 19.19
CA LYS A 68 -7.68 -11.11 20.40
C LYS A 68 -6.71 -11.67 21.44
N SER A 69 -5.47 -11.94 21.05
CA SER A 69 -4.45 -12.51 21.93
C SER A 69 -3.71 -11.49 22.78
N ASN A 70 -3.16 -11.95 23.91
CA ASN A 70 -2.24 -11.16 24.73
C ASN A 70 -0.97 -10.78 23.94
N ASN A 71 -0.40 -9.62 24.21
CA ASN A 71 0.74 -9.04 23.47
C ASN A 71 1.89 -10.03 23.16
N ASN A 72 2.30 -10.85 24.13
CA ASN A 72 3.41 -11.81 23.95
C ASN A 72 3.07 -13.00 23.03
N GLN A 73 1.79 -13.23 22.72
CA GLN A 73 1.32 -14.32 21.88
C GLN A 73 0.79 -13.87 20.52
N LYS A 74 0.52 -12.56 20.34
CA LYS A 74 -0.07 -12.02 19.11
C LYS A 74 0.69 -12.46 17.85
N ILE A 75 2.01 -12.24 17.82
CA ILE A 75 2.85 -12.58 16.67
C ILE A 75 3.05 -14.10 16.52
N LYS A 76 3.13 -14.83 17.63
CA LYS A 76 3.27 -16.30 17.62
C LYS A 76 2.04 -16.99 17.04
N ASN A 77 0.86 -16.55 17.46
CA ASN A 77 -0.42 -17.07 16.96
C ASN A 77 -0.63 -16.70 15.50
N PHE A 78 -0.19 -15.52 15.09
CA PHE A 78 -0.18 -15.13 13.67
C PHE A 78 0.66 -16.09 12.82
N TYR A 79 1.93 -16.35 13.17
CA TYR A 79 2.77 -17.29 12.42
C TYR A 79 2.28 -18.73 12.48
N ARG A 80 1.69 -19.17 13.59
CA ARG A 80 1.05 -20.50 13.67
C ARG A 80 -0.11 -20.63 12.69
N ASN A 81 -0.97 -19.62 12.60
CA ASN A 81 -2.07 -19.60 11.63
C ASN A 81 -1.55 -19.62 10.20
N LEU A 82 -0.56 -18.78 9.88
CA LEU A 82 0.08 -18.76 8.57
C LEU A 82 0.74 -20.11 8.20
N ASN A 83 1.32 -20.81 9.18
CA ASN A 83 1.91 -22.13 8.98
C ASN A 83 0.87 -23.22 8.66
N ASN A 84 -0.37 -23.00 9.07
CA ASN A 84 -1.46 -23.97 9.00
C ASN A 84 -2.38 -23.74 7.79
N CYS A 85 -2.63 -22.48 7.43
CA CYS A 85 -3.59 -22.13 6.38
C CYS A 85 -3.21 -20.86 5.63
N TRP A 86 -3.36 -20.90 4.30
CA TRP A 86 -3.35 -19.74 3.43
C TRP A 86 -4.50 -19.83 2.43
N PRO A 87 -5.32 -18.78 2.25
CA PRO A 87 -5.28 -17.50 2.96
C PRO A 87 -5.63 -17.64 4.46
N ILE A 88 -5.19 -16.68 5.28
CA ILE A 88 -5.54 -16.65 6.71
C ILE A 88 -7.02 -16.27 6.83
N LEU A 89 -7.90 -17.19 7.24
CA LEU A 89 -9.35 -16.96 7.32
C LEU A 89 -9.86 -16.60 8.73
N ASP A 90 -9.01 -16.68 9.75
CA ASP A 90 -9.38 -16.33 11.12
C ASP A 90 -9.59 -14.82 11.26
N GLU A 91 -10.81 -14.41 11.65
CA GLU A 91 -11.23 -13.01 11.81
C GLU A 91 -10.47 -12.27 12.93
N SER A 92 -9.82 -12.99 13.85
CA SER A 92 -8.94 -12.39 14.84
C SER A 92 -7.61 -11.93 14.24
N MET A 93 -7.21 -12.46 13.09
CA MET A 93 -5.95 -12.11 12.45
C MET A 93 -6.13 -10.88 11.55
N SER A 94 -5.13 -10.00 11.56
CA SER A 94 -5.04 -8.88 10.63
C SER A 94 -3.59 -8.53 10.35
N GLY A 95 -3.37 -7.77 9.29
CA GLY A 95 -2.04 -7.33 8.90
C GLY A 95 -1.97 -6.77 7.49
N CYS A 96 -0.96 -5.94 7.25
CA CYS A 96 -0.52 -5.51 5.93
C CYS A 96 1.00 -5.71 5.90
N PHE A 97 1.45 -6.69 5.12
CA PHE A 97 2.78 -7.23 5.22
C PHE A 97 3.24 -7.98 3.96
N SER A 98 4.54 -8.12 3.86
CA SER A 98 5.16 -9.24 3.17
C SER A 98 6.23 -9.86 4.06
N GLY A 99 6.62 -11.10 3.82
CA GLY A 99 7.47 -11.80 4.78
C GLY A 99 7.87 -13.19 4.39
N LEU A 100 8.51 -13.83 5.36
CA LEU A 100 8.86 -15.24 5.30
C LEU A 100 8.52 -15.97 6.60
N LEU A 101 8.35 -17.27 6.48
CA LEU A 101 8.22 -18.22 7.58
C LEU A 101 8.99 -19.49 7.22
N PHE A 102 10.00 -19.79 8.02
CA PHE A 102 10.75 -21.03 7.94
C PHE A 102 10.32 -21.99 9.04
N ASP A 103 9.74 -23.12 8.63
CA ASP A 103 9.44 -24.24 9.51
C ASP A 103 10.69 -25.12 9.65
N LYS A 104 11.32 -25.05 10.81
CA LYS A 104 12.61 -25.70 11.09
C LYS A 104 12.49 -27.23 11.06
N SER A 105 11.36 -27.75 11.53
CA SER A 105 11.08 -29.19 11.62
C SER A 105 10.86 -29.81 10.24
N ARG A 106 10.07 -29.14 9.39
CA ARG A 106 9.72 -29.62 8.05
C ARG A 106 10.70 -29.17 6.97
N LYS A 107 11.64 -28.26 7.31
CA LYS A 107 12.51 -27.55 6.36
C LYS A 107 11.72 -26.93 5.19
N ILE A 108 10.63 -26.26 5.54
CA ILE A 108 9.76 -25.59 4.57
C ILE A 108 9.93 -24.08 4.73
N LEU A 109 10.37 -23.43 3.65
CA LEU A 109 10.33 -21.98 3.53
C LEU A 109 8.99 -21.58 2.90
N ARG A 110 8.29 -20.65 3.54
CA ARG A 110 7.17 -19.92 2.95
C ARG A 110 7.59 -18.47 2.79
N ILE A 111 7.41 -17.94 1.59
CA ILE A 111 7.45 -16.49 1.36
C ILE A 111 6.06 -16.04 0.97
N PHE A 112 5.64 -14.88 1.45
CA PHE A 112 4.25 -14.46 1.32
C PHE A 112 4.09 -12.94 1.26
N SER A 113 2.99 -12.51 0.66
CA SER A 113 2.50 -11.13 0.67
C SER A 113 1.02 -11.12 1.03
N ASP A 114 0.59 -10.14 1.82
CA ASP A 114 -0.82 -9.89 2.04
C ASP A 114 -1.52 -9.44 0.75
N ILE A 115 -2.85 -9.36 0.81
CA ILE A 115 -3.71 -9.09 -0.35
C ILE A 115 -3.58 -7.67 -0.92
N SER A 116 -3.02 -6.72 -0.16
CA SER A 116 -2.70 -5.38 -0.66
C SER A 116 -1.43 -5.36 -1.52
N GLY A 117 -0.44 -6.22 -1.21
CA GLY A 117 0.85 -6.24 -1.90
C GLY A 117 1.64 -4.93 -1.80
N ILE A 118 1.41 -4.12 -0.77
CA ILE A 118 2.06 -2.81 -0.58
C ILE A 118 3.55 -2.96 -0.28
N PHE A 119 3.89 -3.85 0.65
CA PHE A 119 5.26 -4.12 1.03
C PHE A 119 5.84 -5.14 0.06
N PRO A 120 6.82 -4.78 -0.78
CA PRO A 120 7.34 -5.71 -1.76
C PRO A 120 8.21 -6.78 -1.08
N LEU A 121 8.07 -8.01 -1.54
CA LEU A 121 9.03 -9.07 -1.29
C LEU A 121 9.55 -9.57 -2.63
N TYR A 122 10.86 -9.56 -2.76
CA TYR A 122 11.57 -9.97 -3.95
C TYR A 122 12.22 -11.34 -3.75
N TYR A 123 12.32 -12.11 -4.81
CA TYR A 123 12.96 -13.41 -4.80
C TYR A 123 13.58 -13.77 -6.14
N SER A 124 14.58 -14.64 -6.09
CA SER A 124 15.23 -15.24 -7.25
C SER A 124 15.50 -16.71 -6.98
N GLN A 125 15.06 -17.56 -7.89
CA GLN A 125 15.36 -18.99 -7.85
C GLN A 125 16.67 -19.24 -8.59
N GLN A 126 17.66 -19.72 -7.86
CA GLN A 126 18.95 -20.13 -8.39
C GLN A 126 19.01 -21.66 -8.45
N LYS A 127 20.02 -22.19 -9.16
CA LYS A 127 20.14 -23.65 -9.37
C LYS A 127 20.10 -24.48 -8.08
N ASN A 128 20.70 -23.98 -7.00
CA ASN A 128 20.87 -24.71 -5.74
C ASN A 128 20.35 -23.97 -4.49
N TYR A 129 19.76 -22.79 -4.66
CA TYR A 129 19.27 -22.00 -3.55
C TYR A 129 18.19 -21.01 -4.02
N TRP A 130 17.42 -20.51 -3.06
CA TRP A 130 16.53 -19.37 -3.23
C TRP A 130 17.12 -18.19 -2.48
N LEU A 131 17.13 -17.03 -3.13
CA LEU A 131 17.52 -15.77 -2.52
C LEU A 131 16.31 -14.85 -2.54
N GLY A 132 16.09 -14.08 -1.48
CA GLY A 132 15.05 -13.06 -1.47
C GLY A 132 15.18 -12.08 -0.33
N GLY A 133 14.24 -11.14 -0.25
CA GLY A 133 14.27 -10.07 0.73
C GLY A 133 13.39 -8.89 0.36
N THR A 134 13.47 -7.83 1.15
CA THR A 134 12.63 -6.63 1.01
C THR A 134 13.33 -5.50 0.24
N ASN A 135 14.57 -5.72 -0.19
CA ASN A 135 15.39 -4.73 -0.91
C ASN A 135 15.96 -5.34 -2.20
N LEU A 136 15.30 -5.03 -3.33
CA LEU A 136 15.71 -5.33 -4.69
C LEU A 136 17.15 -4.88 -5.01
N ILE A 137 17.60 -3.71 -4.55
CA ILE A 137 18.95 -3.21 -4.90
C ILE A 137 20.03 -4.09 -4.26
N ASN A 138 19.85 -4.47 -3.00
CA ASN A 138 20.74 -5.39 -2.30
C ASN A 138 20.80 -6.74 -3.03
N LEU A 139 19.64 -7.31 -3.37
CA LEU A 139 19.57 -8.57 -4.12
C LEU A 139 20.25 -8.48 -5.50
N ALA A 140 20.05 -7.37 -6.23
CA ALA A 140 20.68 -7.14 -7.52
C ALA A 140 22.21 -7.14 -7.41
N HIS A 141 22.78 -6.53 -6.36
CA HIS A 141 24.22 -6.53 -6.13
C HIS A 141 24.78 -7.89 -5.73
N VAL A 142 24.03 -8.68 -4.95
CA VAL A 142 24.43 -10.06 -4.59
C VAL A 142 24.45 -10.94 -5.84
N LEU A 143 23.41 -10.88 -6.66
CA LEU A 143 23.26 -11.73 -7.85
C LEU A 143 24.05 -11.22 -9.05
N LYS A 144 24.47 -9.94 -9.05
CA LYS A 144 25.13 -9.24 -10.16
C LYS A 144 24.28 -9.25 -11.44
N GLU A 145 23.00 -8.99 -11.25
CA GLU A 145 22.01 -8.95 -12.34
C GLU A 145 21.97 -7.58 -13.02
N ASP A 146 21.68 -7.59 -14.32
CA ASP A 146 21.49 -6.38 -15.12
C ASP A 146 20.07 -5.82 -14.98
N PHE A 147 19.89 -4.58 -15.42
CA PHE A 147 18.57 -3.94 -15.50
C PHE A 147 17.66 -4.64 -16.53
N ASP A 148 16.37 -4.72 -16.20
CA ASP A 148 15.31 -5.14 -17.12
C ASP A 148 14.65 -3.90 -17.74
N LEU A 149 14.85 -3.69 -19.04
CA LEU A 149 14.31 -2.56 -19.77
C LEU A 149 12.78 -2.47 -19.68
N LEU A 150 12.07 -3.60 -19.78
CA LEU A 150 10.61 -3.61 -19.71
C LEU A 150 10.15 -3.26 -18.31
N GLY A 151 10.85 -3.79 -17.29
CA GLY A 151 10.65 -3.39 -15.91
C GLY A 151 10.83 -1.89 -15.70
N VAL A 152 11.87 -1.30 -16.27
CA VAL A 152 12.12 0.16 -16.22
C VAL A 152 10.99 0.92 -16.94
N LEU A 153 10.61 0.47 -18.13
CA LEU A 153 9.54 1.10 -18.92
C LEU A 153 8.22 1.14 -18.16
N GLN A 154 7.83 0.01 -17.55
CA GLN A 154 6.65 -0.07 -16.69
C GLN A 154 6.71 0.94 -15.54
N ARG A 155 7.86 1.02 -14.85
CA ARG A 155 8.05 1.89 -13.68
C ARG A 155 8.07 3.38 -14.01
N LEU A 156 8.37 3.74 -15.26
CA LEU A 156 8.35 5.13 -15.75
C LEU A 156 7.01 5.54 -16.38
N THR A 157 6.10 4.59 -16.60
CA THR A 157 4.86 4.87 -17.34
C THR A 157 3.75 5.36 -16.40
N PRO A 158 3.20 6.57 -16.59
CA PRO A 158 2.03 7.04 -15.84
C PRO A 158 0.79 6.20 -16.15
N PRO A 159 -0.30 6.29 -15.38
CA PRO A 159 -0.42 7.05 -14.14
C PRO A 159 0.10 6.30 -12.92
N ASP A 160 0.23 4.97 -12.99
CA ASP A 160 0.48 4.14 -11.82
C ASP A 160 1.96 3.95 -11.54
N TYR A 161 2.84 4.07 -12.53
CA TYR A 161 4.28 3.90 -12.38
C TYR A 161 4.69 2.54 -11.81
N VAL A 162 3.89 1.48 -11.92
CA VAL A 162 4.16 0.17 -11.31
C VAL A 162 4.69 -0.86 -12.30
N ASN A 163 5.37 -1.88 -11.77
CA ASN A 163 5.62 -3.12 -12.51
C ASN A 163 4.37 -4.01 -12.49
N PHE A 164 4.07 -4.64 -13.63
CA PHE A 164 2.95 -5.55 -13.78
C PHE A 164 3.40 -6.99 -13.57
N GLY A 165 2.53 -7.81 -12.98
CA GLY A 165 2.88 -9.16 -12.60
C GLY A 165 4.03 -9.21 -11.59
N SER A 166 4.88 -10.23 -11.74
CA SER A 166 6.03 -10.45 -10.86
C SER A 166 7.33 -9.81 -11.38
N ARG A 167 7.30 -9.09 -12.52
CA ARG A 167 8.49 -8.44 -13.08
C ARG A 167 9.01 -7.34 -12.16
N THR A 168 10.31 -7.10 -12.20
CA THR A 168 10.97 -5.98 -11.54
C THR A 168 11.83 -5.21 -12.53
N VAL A 169 12.50 -4.14 -12.08
CA VAL A 169 13.48 -3.40 -12.91
C VAL A 169 14.83 -4.12 -13.05
N VAL A 170 14.97 -5.32 -12.48
CA VAL A 170 16.20 -6.12 -12.47
C VAL A 170 15.88 -7.51 -13.05
N LYS A 171 16.73 -8.00 -13.94
CA LYS A 171 16.57 -9.32 -14.55
C LYS A 171 16.66 -10.42 -13.48
N ASN A 172 15.94 -11.52 -13.70
CA ASN A 172 15.94 -12.72 -12.86
C ASN A 172 15.57 -12.52 -11.38
N ILE A 173 15.09 -11.33 -10.99
CA ILE A 173 14.50 -11.06 -9.69
C ILE A 173 13.02 -10.78 -9.89
N ARG A 174 12.19 -11.56 -9.21
CA ARG A 174 10.74 -11.46 -9.24
C ARG A 174 10.23 -10.82 -7.95
N LYS A 175 9.05 -10.22 -8.02
CA LYS A 175 8.28 -9.72 -6.87
C LYS A 175 7.09 -10.64 -6.63
N LEU A 176 6.76 -10.90 -5.37
CA LEU A 176 5.48 -11.55 -5.04
C LEU A 176 4.29 -10.71 -5.53
N LEU A 177 3.25 -11.41 -5.99
CA LEU A 177 1.96 -10.84 -6.32
C LEU A 177 1.13 -10.60 -5.05
N PRO A 178 0.14 -9.68 -5.09
CA PRO A 178 -0.78 -9.48 -3.98
C PRO A 178 -1.51 -10.79 -3.59
N GLY A 179 -1.45 -11.13 -2.30
CA GLY A 179 -2.04 -12.33 -1.72
C GLY A 179 -1.31 -13.64 -2.05
N GLU A 180 -0.12 -13.58 -2.65
CA GLU A 180 0.65 -14.78 -3.02
C GLU A 180 1.41 -15.36 -1.82
N LEU A 181 1.39 -16.69 -1.72
CA LEU A 181 2.28 -17.49 -0.90
C LEU A 181 3.00 -18.51 -1.78
N ILE A 182 4.32 -18.53 -1.70
CA ILE A 182 5.17 -19.54 -2.34
C ILE A 182 5.75 -20.43 -1.26
N GLN A 183 5.46 -21.73 -1.34
CA GLN A 183 6.01 -22.75 -0.44
C GLN A 183 7.13 -23.51 -1.15
N ILE A 184 8.30 -23.59 -0.49
CA ILE A 184 9.52 -24.21 -1.01
C ILE A 184 9.99 -25.22 0.02
N ASN A 185 10.13 -26.49 -0.39
CA ASN A 185 10.68 -27.53 0.47
C ASN A 185 12.16 -27.82 0.16
N SER A 186 12.76 -28.76 0.90
CA SER A 186 14.16 -29.17 0.71
C SER A 186 14.49 -29.72 -0.68
N ASN A 187 13.48 -30.17 -1.43
CA ASN A 187 13.63 -30.68 -2.80
C ASN A 187 13.37 -29.60 -3.85
N PHE A 188 13.23 -28.32 -3.43
CA PHE A 188 12.88 -27.19 -4.27
C PHE A 188 11.55 -27.38 -5.04
N LEU A 189 10.64 -28.21 -4.53
CA LEU A 189 9.26 -28.23 -5.02
C LEU A 189 8.59 -26.91 -4.62
N VAL A 190 7.98 -26.26 -5.61
CA VAL A 190 7.33 -24.96 -5.47
C VAL A 190 5.83 -25.14 -5.57
N GLU A 191 5.10 -24.68 -4.57
CA GLU A 191 3.65 -24.54 -4.59
C GLU A 191 3.28 -23.06 -4.46
N ASN A 192 2.45 -22.56 -5.38
CA ASN A 192 1.96 -21.18 -5.35
C ASN A 192 0.48 -21.20 -4.93
N ILE A 193 0.17 -20.51 -3.84
CA ILE A 193 -1.18 -20.40 -3.27
C ILE A 193 -1.55 -18.92 -3.23
N TYR A 194 -2.81 -18.61 -3.47
CA TYR A 194 -3.27 -17.24 -3.56
C TYR A 194 -4.48 -16.95 -2.66
N ASP A 195 -4.49 -15.76 -2.08
CA ASP A 195 -5.68 -15.20 -1.46
C ASP A 195 -6.61 -14.59 -2.52
N ASN A 196 -7.81 -15.17 -2.64
CA ASN A 196 -8.88 -14.75 -3.55
C ASN A 196 -10.16 -14.41 -2.79
N THR A 197 -10.03 -13.93 -1.55
CA THR A 197 -11.17 -13.73 -0.64
C THR A 197 -11.89 -12.39 -0.83
N LEU A 198 -11.32 -11.43 -1.56
CA LEU A 198 -11.99 -10.14 -1.81
C LEU A 198 -13.23 -10.36 -2.67
N PHE A 199 -14.32 -9.70 -2.30
CA PHE A 199 -15.61 -9.79 -3.01
C PHE A 199 -16.18 -11.22 -3.11
N SER A 200 -15.63 -12.20 -2.37
CA SER A 200 -16.13 -13.58 -2.32
C SER A 200 -17.57 -13.68 -1.80
N ARG A 201 -18.01 -12.65 -1.07
CA ARG A 201 -19.40 -12.40 -0.69
C ARG A 201 -19.69 -10.90 -0.75
N ILE A 202 -20.96 -10.55 -0.92
CA ILE A 202 -21.46 -9.19 -0.78
C ILE A 202 -22.58 -9.21 0.25
N ASN A 203 -22.36 -8.56 1.37
CA ASN A 203 -23.33 -8.40 2.45
C ASN A 203 -24.39 -7.39 2.01
N ARG A 204 -25.65 -7.67 2.36
CA ARG A 204 -26.80 -6.82 2.06
C ARG A 204 -27.36 -6.14 3.32
N ASP A 205 -26.51 -6.00 4.33
CA ASP A 205 -26.85 -5.32 5.57
C ASP A 205 -27.15 -3.85 5.32
N SER A 206 -27.74 -3.19 6.32
CA SER A 206 -27.92 -1.75 6.24
C SER A 206 -26.54 -1.06 6.14
N ILE A 207 -26.46 0.02 5.37
CA ILE A 207 -25.20 0.76 5.20
C ILE A 207 -24.61 1.22 6.53
N ARG A 208 -25.48 1.54 7.51
CA ARG A 208 -25.07 1.96 8.85
C ARG A 208 -24.41 0.80 9.61
N ASP A 209 -25.02 -0.39 9.59
CA ASP A 209 -24.46 -1.56 10.27
C ASP A 209 -23.11 -1.95 9.64
N SER A 210 -23.04 -1.96 8.30
CA SER A 210 -21.79 -2.15 7.56
C SER A 210 -20.72 -1.13 7.91
N ALA A 211 -21.08 0.17 7.99
CA ALA A 211 -20.16 1.24 8.38
C ALA A 211 -19.62 1.07 9.80
N TRP A 212 -20.49 0.69 10.73
CA TRP A 212 -20.14 0.53 12.14
C TRP A 212 -19.29 -0.71 12.36
N ALA A 213 -19.63 -1.84 11.72
CA ALA A 213 -18.81 -3.05 11.75
C ALA A 213 -17.40 -2.81 11.17
N LEU A 214 -17.31 -2.09 10.04
CA LEU A 214 -16.03 -1.70 9.45
C LEU A 214 -15.24 -0.78 10.39
N TRP A 215 -15.91 0.19 11.02
CA TRP A 215 -15.26 1.08 12.00
C TRP A 215 -14.68 0.30 13.18
N GLU A 216 -15.44 -0.60 13.79
CA GLU A 216 -14.95 -1.42 14.91
C GLU A 216 -13.79 -2.33 14.49
N THR A 217 -13.80 -2.83 13.25
CA THR A 217 -12.69 -3.60 12.67
C THR A 217 -11.41 -2.77 12.58
N ILE A 218 -11.50 -1.55 12.03
CA ILE A 218 -10.38 -0.61 11.90
C ILE A 218 -9.85 -0.20 13.29
N LYS A 219 -10.75 0.16 14.20
CA LYS A 219 -10.41 0.56 15.57
C LYS A 219 -9.69 -0.56 16.32
N SER A 220 -10.20 -1.78 16.21
CA SER A 220 -9.58 -2.97 16.80
C SER A 220 -8.17 -3.23 16.25
N ASP A 221 -7.99 -3.12 14.93
CA ASP A 221 -6.67 -3.29 14.29
C ASP A 221 -5.67 -2.23 14.72
N ILE A 222 -6.09 -0.96 14.75
CA ILE A 222 -5.24 0.15 15.20
C ILE A 222 -4.83 -0.06 16.65
N ASN A 223 -5.79 -0.28 17.55
CA ASN A 223 -5.51 -0.46 18.97
C ASN A 223 -4.55 -1.64 19.21
N SER A 224 -4.87 -2.80 18.62
CA SER A 224 -4.06 -4.01 18.76
C SER A 224 -2.63 -3.84 18.27
N CYS A 225 -2.43 -3.07 17.19
CA CYS A 225 -1.13 -2.82 16.59
C CYS A 225 -0.31 -1.79 17.38
N VAL A 226 -0.95 -0.76 17.96
CA VAL A 226 -0.22 0.30 18.67
C VAL A 226 0.11 -0.02 20.12
N GLU A 227 -0.57 -0.99 20.74
CA GLU A 227 -0.38 -1.40 22.15
C GLU A 227 1.06 -1.79 22.52
N GLN A 228 1.84 -2.25 21.54
CA GLN A 228 3.24 -2.65 21.73
C GLN A 228 4.23 -1.49 21.67
N PHE A 229 3.76 -0.28 21.33
CA PHE A 229 4.60 0.91 21.21
C PHE A 229 4.34 1.87 22.36
N LYS A 230 5.40 2.54 22.83
CA LYS A 230 5.28 3.63 23.82
C LYS A 230 4.95 4.97 23.17
N PHE A 231 5.37 5.13 21.92
CA PHE A 231 5.24 6.34 21.14
C PHE A 231 4.95 5.97 19.69
N ILE A 232 4.03 6.69 19.06
CA ILE A 232 3.72 6.56 17.64
C ILE A 232 3.68 7.92 16.95
N ASN A 233 4.08 7.91 15.68
CA ASN A 233 3.85 9.01 14.76
C ASN A 233 2.62 8.71 13.90
N VAL A 234 1.91 9.76 13.47
CA VAL A 234 0.80 9.63 12.52
C VAL A 234 0.96 10.69 11.44
N GLY A 235 0.98 10.25 10.19
CA GLY A 235 0.82 11.15 9.05
C GLY A 235 -0.57 11.76 9.07
N MET A 236 -0.66 13.03 9.45
CA MET A 236 -1.92 13.73 9.65
C MET A 236 -2.16 14.73 8.51
N SER A 237 -3.39 14.73 8.01
CA SER A 237 -3.84 15.61 6.94
C SER A 237 -5.20 16.21 7.31
N GLY A 238 -5.71 17.10 6.46
CA GLY A 238 -7.07 17.64 6.63
C GLY A 238 -8.16 16.69 6.13
N GLY A 239 -7.79 15.53 5.59
CA GLY A 239 -8.68 14.49 5.05
C GLY A 239 -9.35 13.62 6.12
N TRP A 240 -10.16 12.66 5.67
CA TRP A 240 -10.80 11.67 6.56
C TRP A 240 -9.95 10.41 6.75
N ASP A 241 -9.14 10.11 5.75
CA ASP A 241 -8.09 9.10 5.66
C ASP A 241 -7.27 9.03 6.96
N SER A 242 -6.65 10.16 7.37
CA SER A 242 -5.86 10.26 8.61
C SER A 242 -6.70 10.48 9.87
N ARG A 243 -7.91 11.06 9.77
CA ARG A 243 -8.80 11.26 10.93
C ARG A 243 -9.39 9.98 11.48
N ILE A 244 -9.59 8.97 10.65
CA ILE A 244 -10.04 7.66 11.12
C ILE A 244 -9.01 7.04 12.05
N ILE A 245 -7.73 7.20 11.73
CA ILE A 245 -6.64 6.83 12.63
C ILE A 245 -6.68 7.67 13.90
N ALA A 246 -6.84 8.99 13.78
CA ALA A 246 -6.95 9.88 14.94
C ALA A 246 -8.11 9.50 15.87
N GLY A 247 -9.26 9.14 15.31
CA GLY A 247 -10.45 8.72 16.04
C GLY A 247 -10.25 7.42 16.80
N ALA A 248 -9.47 6.48 16.27
CA ALA A 248 -9.18 5.22 16.95
C ALA A 248 -8.20 5.48 18.11
N LEU A 249 -7.19 6.30 17.85
CA LEU A 249 -6.14 6.64 18.80
C LEU A 249 -6.58 7.59 19.91
N GLN A 250 -7.71 8.28 19.78
CA GLN A 250 -8.15 9.24 20.80
C GLN A 250 -8.37 8.58 22.18
N PHE A 251 -8.70 7.29 22.19
CA PHE A 251 -8.93 6.49 23.39
C PHE A 251 -7.71 5.66 23.82
N SER A 252 -6.61 5.73 23.05
CA SER A 252 -5.37 5.03 23.37
C SER A 252 -4.50 5.85 24.31
N ASN A 253 -3.85 5.16 25.24
CA ASN A 253 -2.86 5.74 26.16
C ASN A 253 -1.47 5.91 25.52
N VAL A 254 -1.30 5.51 24.26
CA VAL A 254 -0.02 5.66 23.56
C VAL A 254 0.30 7.13 23.34
N LYS A 255 1.55 7.54 23.61
CA LYS A 255 1.99 8.89 23.28
C LYS A 255 2.02 9.03 21.77
N LYS A 256 1.47 10.11 21.23
CA LYS A 256 1.28 10.29 19.80
C LYS A 256 1.72 11.67 19.32
N SER A 257 2.37 11.69 18.16
CA SER A 257 2.72 12.91 17.44
C SER A 257 2.13 12.88 16.04
N TYR A 258 1.42 13.94 15.68
CA TYR A 258 0.82 14.11 14.36
C TYR A 258 1.75 14.96 13.53
N ILE A 259 2.21 14.39 12.42
CA ILE A 259 3.13 15.02 11.50
C ILE A 259 2.34 15.43 10.26
N THR A 260 2.40 16.71 9.93
CA THR A 260 1.79 17.27 8.72
C THR A 260 2.85 18.03 7.95
N TYR A 261 2.72 18.02 6.63
CA TYR A 261 3.59 18.77 5.74
C TYR A 261 2.77 19.73 4.87
N GLY A 262 3.38 20.82 4.43
CA GLY A 262 2.74 21.85 3.60
C GLY A 262 3.72 22.97 3.26
N GLU A 263 3.32 23.94 2.44
CA GLU A 263 4.17 25.11 2.10
C GLU A 263 4.17 26.17 3.21
N SER A 264 3.14 26.19 4.07
CA SER A 264 3.14 27.02 5.28
C SER A 264 2.31 26.45 6.42
N GLU A 265 2.66 26.81 7.66
CA GLU A 265 1.88 26.43 8.86
C GLU A 265 0.44 26.95 8.86
N ASN A 266 0.20 28.08 8.18
CA ASN A 266 -1.10 28.74 8.14
C ASN A 266 -2.01 28.20 7.03
N GLU A 267 -1.57 27.18 6.29
CA GLU A 267 -2.42 26.52 5.32
C GLU A 267 -3.65 25.91 5.98
N TYR A 268 -4.77 26.03 5.29
CA TYR A 268 -6.05 25.53 5.77
C TYR A 268 -6.00 24.03 6.15
N GLU A 269 -5.29 23.22 5.36
CA GLU A 269 -5.15 21.79 5.65
C GLU A 269 -4.31 21.50 6.90
N VAL A 270 -3.22 22.25 7.09
CA VAL A 270 -2.34 22.18 8.27
C VAL A 270 -3.11 22.60 9.53
N GLU A 271 -3.90 23.66 9.45
CA GLU A 271 -4.75 24.14 10.54
C GLU A 271 -5.82 23.12 10.97
N ILE A 272 -6.42 22.39 10.02
CA ILE A 272 -7.32 21.29 10.35
C ILE A 272 -6.57 20.16 11.06
N ALA A 273 -5.41 19.75 10.55
CA ALA A 273 -4.61 18.69 11.12
C ALA A 273 -4.21 19.02 12.57
N LYS A 274 -3.82 20.28 12.81
CA LYS A 274 -3.53 20.84 14.14
C LYS A 274 -4.74 20.79 15.08
N LYS A 275 -5.94 21.13 14.58
CA LYS A 275 -7.19 20.98 15.36
C LYS A 275 -7.49 19.52 15.69
N CYS A 276 -7.24 18.59 14.77
CA CYS A 276 -7.37 17.15 15.04
C CYS A 276 -6.41 16.72 16.16
N ALA A 277 -5.15 17.17 16.12
CA ALA A 277 -4.16 16.90 17.17
C ALA A 277 -4.65 17.38 18.54
N ILE A 278 -5.18 18.62 18.63
CA ILE A 278 -5.74 19.19 19.86
C ILE A 278 -6.90 18.34 20.38
N ILE A 279 -7.86 17.97 19.53
CA ILE A 279 -9.03 17.16 19.92
C ILE A 279 -8.62 15.82 20.51
N THR A 280 -7.58 15.19 19.94
CA THR A 280 -7.13 13.86 20.36
C THR A 280 -5.99 13.86 21.37
N HIS A 281 -5.56 15.04 21.86
CA HIS A 281 -4.43 15.20 22.77
C HIS A 281 -3.11 14.63 22.21
N ALA A 282 -2.80 14.96 20.97
CA ALA A 282 -1.55 14.61 20.30
C ALA A 282 -0.59 15.81 20.26
N ASN A 283 0.72 15.53 20.24
CA ASN A 283 1.69 16.53 19.80
C ASN A 283 1.46 16.83 18.31
N PHE A 284 1.77 18.05 17.88
CA PHE A 284 1.68 18.44 16.47
C PHE A 284 3.03 18.91 15.97
N GLN A 285 3.44 18.40 14.81
CA GLN A 285 4.67 18.76 14.15
C GLN A 285 4.38 19.10 12.69
N TYR A 286 4.79 20.29 12.28
CA TYR A 286 4.76 20.74 10.90
C TYR A 286 6.13 20.53 10.25
N CYS A 287 6.12 20.12 8.98
CA CYS A 287 7.31 19.98 8.14
C CYS A 287 7.15 20.81 6.87
N ASP A 288 8.05 21.77 6.66
CA ASP A 288 8.12 22.51 5.41
C ASP A 288 8.58 21.58 4.28
N ILE A 289 7.89 21.61 3.15
CA ILE A 289 8.22 20.78 1.99
C ILE A 289 9.04 21.53 0.94
N TYR A 290 9.17 22.85 1.03
CA TYR A 290 9.67 23.67 -0.07
C TYR A 290 11.08 23.27 -0.51
N GLU A 291 11.99 23.04 0.45
CA GLU A 291 13.38 22.67 0.16
C GLU A 291 13.51 21.29 -0.50
N ASN A 292 12.60 20.37 -0.19
CA ASN A 292 12.69 18.96 -0.56
C ASN A 292 11.59 18.51 -1.53
N TYR A 293 10.75 19.43 -2.01
CA TYR A 293 9.73 19.15 -3.02
C TYR A 293 10.39 18.72 -4.34
N PHE A 294 11.57 19.26 -4.63
CA PHE A 294 12.49 18.77 -5.66
C PHE A 294 13.85 18.52 -4.98
N PRO A 295 14.06 17.33 -4.40
CA PRO A 295 15.26 17.06 -3.61
C PRO A 295 16.52 17.17 -4.49
N SER A 296 17.66 17.47 -3.87
CA SER A 296 18.95 17.40 -4.56
C SER A 296 19.18 15.99 -5.10
N ARG A 297 20.03 15.87 -6.12
CA ARG A 297 20.38 14.57 -6.70
C ARG A 297 20.92 13.61 -5.64
N ASP A 298 21.81 14.09 -4.77
CA ASP A 298 22.42 13.28 -3.72
C ASP A 298 21.37 12.79 -2.71
N LEU A 299 20.43 13.65 -2.32
CA LEU A 299 19.32 13.29 -1.44
C LEU A 299 18.42 12.22 -2.09
N PHE A 300 18.07 12.41 -3.36
CA PHE A 300 17.27 11.45 -4.12
C PHE A 300 17.97 10.10 -4.27
N GLU A 301 19.25 10.08 -4.65
CA GLU A 301 20.04 8.85 -4.81
C GLU A 301 20.21 8.12 -3.47
N ARG A 302 20.44 8.85 -2.37
CA ARG A 302 20.50 8.28 -1.01
C ARG A 302 19.17 7.63 -0.63
N ASN A 303 18.05 8.33 -0.79
CA ASN A 303 16.73 7.81 -0.45
C ASN A 303 16.37 6.59 -1.31
N MET A 304 16.61 6.66 -2.62
CA MET A 304 16.40 5.54 -3.54
C MET A 304 17.24 4.32 -3.13
N LYS A 305 18.53 4.50 -2.81
CA LYS A 305 19.41 3.41 -2.40
C LYS A 305 18.93 2.72 -1.12
N LYS A 306 18.41 3.49 -0.15
CA LYS A 306 17.95 2.93 1.12
C LYS A 306 16.56 2.30 1.04
N THR A 307 15.66 2.87 0.23
CA THR A 307 14.22 2.56 0.33
C THR A 307 13.58 2.06 -0.95
N GLU A 308 14.21 2.29 -2.10
CA GLU A 308 13.63 2.03 -3.43
C GLU A 308 12.38 2.89 -3.75
N GLY A 309 12.09 3.89 -2.93
CA GLY A 309 11.03 4.88 -3.16
C GLY A 309 11.35 5.77 -4.36
N VAL A 310 11.09 5.29 -5.58
CA VAL A 310 11.33 6.05 -6.83
C VAL A 310 10.17 7.03 -7.11
N PHE A 311 9.72 7.75 -6.11
CA PHE A 311 8.68 8.75 -6.26
C PHE A 311 9.03 9.94 -5.39
N VAL A 312 9.10 11.13 -6.01
CA VAL A 312 9.30 12.37 -5.24
C VAL A 312 8.01 12.59 -4.45
N THR A 313 8.06 12.19 -3.19
CA THR A 313 6.97 12.35 -2.25
C THR A 313 7.35 13.42 -1.24
N PRO A 314 6.37 14.19 -0.74
CA PRO A 314 6.59 15.09 0.39
C PRO A 314 7.12 14.38 1.65
N TRP A 315 7.07 13.04 1.71
CA TRP A 315 7.64 12.25 2.80
C TRP A 315 9.17 12.31 2.87
N ILE A 316 9.86 12.66 1.77
CA ILE A 316 11.30 12.96 1.84
C ILE A 316 11.54 14.13 2.79
N SER A 317 10.73 15.20 2.71
CA SER A 317 10.82 16.36 3.60
C SER A 317 10.60 15.97 5.07
N VAL A 318 9.68 15.04 5.32
CA VAL A 318 9.40 14.51 6.66
C VAL A 318 10.60 13.73 7.20
N ASN A 319 11.22 12.88 6.38
CA ASN A 319 12.44 12.16 6.78
C ASN A 319 13.58 13.11 7.14
N GLU A 320 13.76 14.20 6.39
CA GLU A 320 14.82 15.18 6.68
C GLU A 320 14.52 16.05 7.90
N SER A 321 13.24 16.33 8.17
CA SER A 321 12.82 17.21 9.26
C SER A 321 12.80 16.54 10.64
N ILE A 322 12.80 15.20 10.69
CA ILE A 322 12.61 14.44 11.93
C ILE A 322 13.86 13.60 12.21
N PRO A 323 14.66 13.96 13.24
CA PRO A 323 15.86 13.20 13.59
C PRO A 323 15.52 11.76 13.96
N SER A 324 16.11 10.80 13.24
CA SER A 324 15.83 9.38 13.40
C SER A 324 16.71 8.72 14.47
N ASN A 325 16.32 8.91 15.73
CA ASN A 325 16.82 8.05 16.80
C ASN A 325 15.75 6.96 17.04
N ASN A 326 15.91 5.79 16.40
CA ASN A 326 15.21 4.51 16.68
C ASN A 326 13.99 4.09 15.83
N PHE A 327 13.95 4.33 14.50
CA PHE A 327 12.94 3.74 13.59
C PHE A 327 11.51 3.71 14.13
N GLN A 328 11.05 4.86 14.65
CA GLN A 328 9.77 4.95 15.35
C GLN A 328 8.61 4.56 14.43
N PRO A 329 7.54 3.93 14.96
CA PRO A 329 6.38 3.58 14.15
C PRO A 329 5.69 4.85 13.62
N ILE A 330 5.28 4.83 12.35
CA ILE A 330 4.45 5.88 11.73
C ILE A 330 3.22 5.25 11.06
N LEU A 331 2.03 5.73 11.41
CA LEU A 331 0.78 5.29 10.81
C LEU A 331 0.39 6.26 9.70
N LEU A 332 -0.02 5.75 8.54
CA LEU A 332 -0.56 6.55 7.44
C LEU A 332 -2.01 6.16 7.17
N GLY A 333 -2.84 7.16 6.88
CA GLY A 333 -4.24 6.98 6.48
C GLY A 333 -4.44 6.56 5.03
N ASP A 334 -3.37 6.18 4.33
CA ASP A 334 -3.39 5.92 2.89
C ASP A 334 -4.36 4.79 2.50
N MET A 335 -4.73 4.84 1.21
CA MET A 335 -5.63 3.92 0.54
C MET A 335 -7.06 3.84 1.08
N PHE A 336 -7.50 4.97 1.64
CA PHE A 336 -8.90 5.18 1.99
C PHE A 336 -9.86 5.03 0.79
N GLU A 337 -9.36 5.06 -0.45
CA GLU A 337 -10.14 4.73 -1.65
C GLU A 337 -10.85 3.39 -1.60
N VAL A 338 -10.31 2.39 -0.88
CA VAL A 338 -10.94 1.06 -0.72
C VAL A 338 -12.26 1.20 0.03
N ILE A 339 -12.27 1.98 1.10
CA ILE A 339 -13.44 2.18 1.96
C ILE A 339 -14.53 2.95 1.21
N VAL A 340 -14.16 3.99 0.45
CA VAL A 340 -15.14 4.84 -0.25
C VAL A 340 -15.42 4.44 -1.71
N GLY A 341 -14.86 3.32 -2.16
CA GLY A 341 -14.99 2.86 -3.55
C GLY A 341 -14.51 3.89 -4.58
N ARG A 342 -13.48 4.70 -4.26
CA ARG A 342 -13.04 5.84 -5.11
C ARG A 342 -12.66 5.39 -6.53
N ASN A 343 -12.14 4.18 -6.66
CA ASN A 343 -11.69 3.60 -7.93
C ASN A 343 -12.84 3.05 -8.80
N ILE A 344 -14.07 3.01 -8.29
CA ILE A 344 -15.26 2.67 -9.08
C ILE A 344 -15.69 3.90 -9.90
N LYS A 345 -14.91 4.25 -10.93
CA LYS A 345 -15.08 5.50 -11.69
C LYS A 345 -16.48 5.66 -12.30
N SER A 346 -17.13 4.57 -12.68
CA SER A 346 -18.52 4.56 -13.14
C SER A 346 -19.50 5.14 -12.12
N LEU A 347 -19.18 5.02 -10.83
CA LEU A 347 -19.93 5.60 -9.72
C LEU A 347 -19.32 6.92 -9.29
N THR A 348 -18.03 6.98 -8.96
CA THR A 348 -17.43 8.10 -8.23
C THR A 348 -16.93 9.26 -9.09
N SER A 349 -16.88 9.11 -10.42
CA SER A 349 -16.39 10.19 -11.28
C SER A 349 -17.25 11.45 -11.18
N ARG A 350 -16.64 12.60 -11.46
CA ARG A 350 -17.37 13.88 -11.53
C ARG A 350 -18.49 13.84 -12.58
N LYS A 351 -18.27 13.14 -13.69
CA LYS A 351 -19.27 12.98 -14.77
C LYS A 351 -20.47 12.17 -14.28
N SER A 352 -20.22 10.99 -13.72
CA SER A 352 -21.27 10.11 -13.21
C SER A 352 -22.08 10.74 -12.07
N ARG A 353 -21.42 11.48 -11.15
CA ARG A 353 -22.11 12.26 -10.10
C ARG A 353 -23.05 13.31 -10.68
N LYS A 354 -22.61 14.08 -11.68
CA LYS A 354 -23.45 15.07 -12.37
C LYS A 354 -24.65 14.42 -13.06
N GLU A 355 -24.43 13.30 -13.75
CA GLU A 355 -25.49 12.58 -14.44
C GLU A 355 -26.56 12.05 -13.48
N ARG A 356 -26.16 11.54 -12.30
CA ARG A 356 -27.10 11.09 -11.26
C ARG A 356 -27.85 12.20 -10.55
N LEU A 357 -27.24 13.39 -10.43
CA LEU A 357 -27.95 14.57 -9.92
C LEU A 357 -29.05 15.05 -10.86
N LEU A 358 -28.88 14.85 -12.17
CA LEU A 358 -29.88 15.21 -13.19
C LEU A 358 -30.91 14.10 -13.43
N ASP A 359 -30.54 12.84 -13.20
CA ASP A 359 -31.39 11.68 -13.44
C ASP A 359 -31.26 10.65 -12.32
N PHE A 360 -32.21 10.68 -11.40
CA PHE A 360 -32.27 9.76 -10.26
C PHE A 360 -32.45 8.29 -10.69
N SER A 361 -33.00 8.01 -11.88
CA SER A 361 -33.26 6.65 -12.35
C SER A 361 -31.98 5.88 -12.70
N LYS A 362 -30.90 6.60 -13.06
CA LYS A 362 -29.57 6.04 -13.36
C LYS A 362 -28.83 5.47 -12.15
N LYS A 363 -29.37 5.60 -10.92
CA LYS A 363 -28.81 4.94 -9.74
C LYS A 363 -28.89 3.41 -9.81
N ARG A 364 -29.84 2.84 -10.57
CA ARG A 364 -30.12 1.38 -10.57
C ARG A 364 -29.53 0.62 -11.76
N THR A 365 -29.19 1.28 -12.86
CA THR A 365 -28.74 0.62 -14.12
C THR A 365 -27.30 0.09 -14.10
N SER A 366 -26.61 0.18 -12.97
CA SER A 366 -25.17 -0.08 -12.84
C SER A 366 -24.81 -1.38 -12.11
N GLN A 367 -25.78 -2.16 -11.64
CA GLN A 367 -25.57 -3.52 -11.12
C GLN A 367 -25.54 -4.55 -12.26
N VAL A 368 -24.59 -4.38 -13.19
CA VAL A 368 -24.37 -5.37 -14.24
C VAL A 368 -23.51 -6.49 -13.66
N GLU A 369 -24.10 -7.69 -13.58
CA GLU A 369 -23.40 -8.90 -13.16
C GLU A 369 -22.18 -9.14 -14.05
N ALA A 370 -21.08 -9.59 -13.45
CA ALA A 370 -19.92 -9.97 -14.24
C ALA A 370 -20.19 -11.29 -14.97
N ASN A 371 -19.71 -11.39 -16.20
CA ASN A 371 -19.63 -12.64 -16.94
C ASN A 371 -18.26 -12.73 -17.63
N PHE A 372 -17.90 -13.94 -18.04
CA PHE A 372 -16.57 -14.22 -18.61
C PHE A 372 -16.32 -13.44 -19.92
N ASP A 373 -17.30 -13.37 -20.82
CA ASP A 373 -17.15 -12.67 -22.10
C ASP A 373 -16.93 -11.16 -21.92
N ASP A 374 -17.63 -10.55 -20.98
CA ASP A 374 -17.43 -9.14 -20.61
C ASP A 374 -16.06 -8.90 -19.97
N PHE A 375 -15.58 -9.86 -19.17
CA PHE A 375 -14.25 -9.80 -18.57
C PHE A 375 -13.17 -9.86 -19.65
N GLU A 376 -13.24 -10.80 -20.59
CA GLU A 376 -12.24 -10.95 -21.66
C GLU A 376 -12.19 -9.69 -22.55
N LYS A 377 -13.35 -9.14 -22.95
CA LYS A 377 -13.41 -7.88 -23.70
C LYS A 377 -12.82 -6.69 -22.93
N TRP A 378 -13.10 -6.63 -21.62
CA TRP A 378 -12.52 -5.59 -20.76
C TRP A 378 -11.00 -5.76 -20.65
N LYS A 379 -10.52 -7.00 -20.46
CA LYS A 379 -9.10 -7.36 -20.36
C LYS A 379 -8.34 -6.96 -21.63
N GLU A 380 -8.78 -7.38 -22.80
CA GLU A 380 -8.15 -7.07 -24.09
C GLU A 380 -7.99 -5.55 -24.28
N LYS A 381 -9.06 -4.79 -24.03
CA LYS A 381 -9.04 -3.34 -24.11
C LYS A 381 -8.05 -2.69 -23.14
N LYS A 382 -7.93 -3.23 -21.92
CA LYS A 382 -6.99 -2.72 -20.91
C LYS A 382 -5.55 -3.05 -21.29
N ILE A 383 -5.27 -4.27 -21.74
CA ILE A 383 -3.94 -4.68 -22.22
C ILE A 383 -3.51 -3.75 -23.35
N GLU A 384 -4.34 -3.60 -24.39
CA GLU A 384 -4.02 -2.74 -25.52
C GLU A 384 -3.73 -1.30 -25.06
N SER A 385 -4.59 -0.73 -24.21
CA SER A 385 -4.42 0.62 -23.70
C SER A 385 -3.12 0.81 -22.91
N ILE A 386 -2.81 -0.11 -21.98
CA ILE A 386 -1.63 0.00 -21.11
C ILE A 386 -0.35 -0.22 -21.92
N VAL A 387 -0.33 -1.23 -22.79
CA VAL A 387 0.84 -1.54 -23.62
C VAL A 387 1.14 -0.39 -24.59
N ASN A 388 0.13 0.17 -25.25
CA ASN A 388 0.33 1.33 -26.12
C ASN A 388 0.87 2.53 -25.34
N GLN A 389 0.38 2.76 -24.11
CA GLN A 389 0.88 3.83 -23.26
C GLN A 389 2.35 3.65 -22.86
N GLN A 390 2.76 2.42 -22.55
CA GLN A 390 4.14 2.05 -22.23
C GLN A 390 5.06 2.20 -23.44
N LEU A 391 4.65 1.70 -24.61
CA LEU A 391 5.43 1.84 -25.84
C LEU A 391 5.65 3.31 -26.22
N ASN A 392 4.69 4.19 -25.94
CA ASN A 392 4.86 5.63 -26.14
C ASN A 392 5.96 6.24 -25.25
N GLN A 393 6.25 5.64 -24.08
CA GLN A 393 7.33 6.09 -23.20
C GLN A 393 8.73 5.71 -23.68
N LEU A 394 8.86 4.83 -24.70
CA LEU A 394 10.16 4.48 -25.28
C LEU A 394 10.92 5.68 -25.84
N THR A 395 10.23 6.78 -26.11
CA THR A 395 10.84 8.05 -26.55
C THR A 395 11.71 8.70 -25.47
N TYR A 396 11.52 8.36 -24.20
CA TYR A 396 12.30 8.86 -23.06
C TYR A 396 13.44 7.92 -22.64
N ILE A 397 13.55 6.76 -23.29
CA ILE A 397 14.61 5.77 -23.03
C ILE A 397 15.80 6.04 -23.96
N ASN A 398 17.01 5.88 -23.43
CA ASN A 398 18.24 6.02 -24.21
C ASN A 398 18.23 5.02 -25.41
N GLN A 399 18.62 5.50 -26.59
CA GLN A 399 18.63 4.71 -27.84
C GLN A 399 19.53 3.47 -27.74
N ASP A 400 20.67 3.56 -27.05
CA ASP A 400 21.61 2.45 -26.90
C ASP A 400 21.00 1.29 -26.11
N VAL A 401 20.11 1.60 -25.16
CA VAL A 401 19.38 0.58 -24.39
C VAL A 401 18.22 0.00 -25.21
N LYS A 402 17.64 0.81 -26.10
CA LYS A 402 16.48 0.45 -26.91
C LYS A 402 16.84 -0.42 -28.11
N SER A 403 18.02 -0.25 -28.71
CA SER A 403 18.41 -0.90 -29.97
C SER A 403 18.36 -2.42 -29.93
N ASP A 404 18.45 -3.02 -28.74
CA ASP A 404 18.45 -4.45 -28.54
C ASP A 404 17.05 -5.08 -28.61
N TYR A 405 15.98 -4.27 -28.68
CA TYR A 405 14.60 -4.72 -28.55
C TYR A 405 13.72 -4.32 -29.73
N SER A 406 13.07 -5.31 -30.34
CA SER A 406 12.02 -5.04 -31.34
C SER A 406 10.72 -4.60 -30.66
N ILE A 407 9.96 -3.71 -31.29
CA ILE A 407 8.65 -3.25 -30.78
C ILE A 407 7.67 -4.43 -30.61
N LYS A 408 7.74 -5.43 -31.49
CA LYS A 408 6.92 -6.65 -31.39
C LYS A 408 7.24 -7.40 -30.10
N TYR A 409 8.53 -7.66 -29.84
CA TYR A 409 8.98 -8.32 -28.61
C TYR A 409 8.52 -7.56 -27.36
N LEU A 410 8.70 -6.23 -27.33
CA LEU A 410 8.26 -5.40 -26.20
C LEU A 410 6.76 -5.51 -25.97
N ARG A 411 5.95 -5.46 -27.03
CA ARG A 411 4.49 -5.61 -26.94
C ARG A 411 4.09 -6.97 -26.38
N ASP A 412 4.70 -8.04 -26.88
CA ASP A 412 4.37 -9.41 -26.50
C ASP A 412 4.68 -9.64 -25.00
N GLU A 413 5.88 -9.24 -24.55
CA GLU A 413 6.29 -9.36 -23.16
C GLU A 413 5.47 -8.48 -22.19
N LEU A 414 5.19 -7.23 -22.55
CA LEU A 414 4.34 -6.35 -21.71
C LEU A 414 2.91 -6.90 -21.59
N SER A 415 2.40 -7.52 -22.66
CA SER A 415 1.08 -8.19 -22.63
C SER A 415 1.12 -9.42 -21.72
N ASN A 416 2.19 -10.23 -21.78
CA ASN A 416 2.36 -11.41 -20.92
C ASN A 416 2.42 -11.04 -19.43
N ASP A 417 3.12 -9.95 -19.07
CA ASP A 417 3.16 -9.47 -17.68
C ASP A 417 1.76 -9.07 -17.18
N LEU A 418 0.96 -8.42 -18.04
CA LEU A 418 -0.40 -8.02 -17.73
C LEU A 418 -1.35 -9.21 -17.58
N GLU A 419 -1.21 -10.26 -18.41
CA GLU A 419 -2.01 -11.47 -18.30
C GLU A 419 -1.91 -12.11 -16.91
N SER A 420 -0.73 -12.09 -16.28
CA SER A 420 -0.59 -12.57 -14.90
C SER A 420 -1.46 -11.77 -13.92
N THR A 421 -1.53 -10.43 -14.09
CA THR A 421 -2.34 -9.55 -13.25
C THR A 421 -3.84 -9.77 -13.49
N PHE A 422 -4.25 -9.90 -14.76
CA PHE A 422 -5.65 -10.14 -15.11
C PHE A 422 -6.12 -11.55 -14.71
N SER A 423 -5.27 -12.56 -14.84
CA SER A 423 -5.54 -13.91 -14.33
C SER A 423 -5.83 -13.88 -12.82
N ARG A 424 -5.05 -13.11 -12.05
CA ARG A 424 -5.32 -12.88 -10.63
C ARG A 424 -6.69 -12.25 -10.41
N ILE A 425 -7.04 -11.19 -11.14
CA ILE A 425 -8.37 -10.54 -11.02
C ILE A 425 -9.50 -11.52 -11.33
N ASN A 426 -9.36 -12.34 -12.37
CA ASN A 426 -10.37 -13.32 -12.77
C ASN A 426 -10.62 -14.37 -11.66
N GLN A 427 -9.57 -14.79 -10.95
CA GLN A 427 -9.66 -15.78 -9.87
C GLN A 427 -10.49 -15.33 -8.65
N HIS A 428 -10.77 -14.03 -8.50
CA HIS A 428 -11.68 -13.54 -7.44
C HIS A 428 -13.16 -13.79 -7.76
N ASN A 429 -13.51 -14.21 -8.99
CA ASN A 429 -14.89 -14.45 -9.42
C ASN A 429 -15.83 -13.28 -9.07
N LEU A 430 -15.42 -12.07 -9.45
CA LEU A 430 -16.08 -10.83 -9.04
C LEU A 430 -17.57 -10.83 -9.40
N PRO A 431 -18.49 -10.44 -8.49
CA PRO A 431 -19.93 -10.50 -8.74
C PRO A 431 -20.42 -9.41 -9.72
N TYR A 432 -19.71 -8.28 -9.82
CA TYR A 432 -20.12 -7.15 -10.64
C TYR A 432 -18.99 -6.66 -11.55
N LYS A 433 -19.34 -6.29 -12.79
CA LYS A 433 -18.38 -5.76 -13.78
C LYS A 433 -17.60 -4.55 -13.28
N ILE A 434 -18.24 -3.68 -12.50
CA ILE A 434 -17.62 -2.45 -11.96
C ILE A 434 -16.45 -2.74 -11.00
N LEU A 435 -16.39 -3.93 -10.41
CA LEU A 435 -15.32 -4.32 -9.48
C LEU A 435 -14.02 -4.69 -10.20
N GLN A 436 -14.06 -4.97 -11.51
CA GLN A 436 -12.87 -5.28 -12.31
C GLN A 436 -11.90 -4.09 -12.33
N ASP A 437 -12.41 -2.89 -12.59
CA ASP A 437 -11.61 -1.66 -12.56
C ASP A 437 -11.15 -1.30 -11.15
N GLU A 438 -11.97 -1.60 -10.13
CA GLU A 438 -11.61 -1.35 -8.74
C GLU A 438 -10.46 -2.23 -8.29
N LEU A 439 -10.56 -3.55 -8.49
CA LEU A 439 -9.52 -4.50 -8.11
C LEU A 439 -8.23 -4.29 -8.91
N LEU A 440 -8.34 -3.96 -10.21
CA LEU A 440 -7.16 -3.52 -10.98
C LEU A 440 -6.50 -2.30 -10.34
N GLY A 441 -7.28 -1.31 -9.92
CA GLY A 441 -6.77 -0.14 -9.20
C GLY A 441 -6.09 -0.49 -7.88
N TRP A 442 -6.57 -1.49 -7.14
CA TRP A 442 -5.91 -1.95 -5.91
C TRP A 442 -4.55 -2.58 -6.23
N TYR A 443 -4.48 -3.40 -7.30
CA TYR A 443 -3.23 -4.05 -7.73
C TYR A 443 -2.27 -3.15 -8.52
N THR A 444 -2.68 -1.94 -8.89
CA THR A 444 -1.79 -0.96 -9.56
C THR A 444 -1.59 0.29 -8.73
N HIS A 445 -2.61 1.14 -8.64
CA HIS A 445 -2.54 2.41 -7.93
C HIS A 445 -2.21 2.22 -6.44
N GLY A 446 -2.75 1.18 -5.81
CA GLY A 446 -2.39 0.85 -4.43
C GLY A 446 -0.90 0.56 -4.26
N ILE A 447 -0.32 -0.29 -5.12
CA ILE A 447 1.13 -0.55 -5.11
C ILE A 447 1.94 0.74 -5.36
N SER A 448 1.43 1.65 -6.20
CA SER A 448 2.05 2.96 -6.42
C SER A 448 2.09 3.80 -5.14
N MET A 449 0.97 3.87 -4.40
CA MET A 449 0.88 4.53 -3.10
C MET A 449 1.79 3.88 -2.06
N GLY A 450 2.04 2.56 -2.19
CA GLY A 450 3.02 1.82 -1.39
C GLY A 450 4.42 2.43 -1.34
N ARG A 451 4.80 3.23 -2.34
CA ARG A 451 6.08 3.94 -2.38
C ARG A 451 6.24 4.99 -1.28
N GLN A 452 5.14 5.53 -0.77
CA GLN A 452 5.16 6.44 0.37
C GLN A 452 5.66 5.72 1.61
N PHE A 453 5.17 4.49 1.84
CA PHE A 453 5.65 3.62 2.91
C PHE A 453 7.12 3.28 2.72
N LEU A 454 7.53 2.91 1.50
CA LEU A 454 8.94 2.67 1.21
C LEU A 454 9.81 3.89 1.54
N THR A 455 9.45 5.08 1.06
CA THR A 455 10.20 6.32 1.33
C THR A 455 10.39 6.55 2.83
N LEU A 456 9.35 6.31 3.63
CA LEU A 456 9.41 6.49 5.09
C LEU A 456 10.30 5.47 5.81
N LYS A 457 10.57 4.30 5.23
CA LYS A 457 11.47 3.30 5.82
C LYS A 457 12.89 3.78 6.05
N GLU A 458 13.30 4.91 5.45
CA GLU A 458 14.61 5.49 5.74
C GLU A 458 14.77 5.80 7.24
N ASN A 459 13.70 6.28 7.90
CA ASN A 459 13.76 6.78 9.27
C ASN A 459 12.64 6.24 10.19
N PHE A 460 11.62 5.57 9.63
CA PHE A 460 10.45 5.12 10.36
C PHE A 460 10.16 3.63 10.15
N SER A 461 9.31 3.06 11.01
CA SER A 461 8.64 1.79 10.77
C SER A 461 7.20 2.06 10.30
N PRO A 462 6.94 2.14 8.99
CA PRO A 462 5.63 2.57 8.49
C PRO A 462 4.59 1.45 8.62
N LEU A 463 3.39 1.82 9.09
CA LEU A 463 2.28 0.90 9.40
C LEU A 463 1.04 1.29 8.57
N ALA A 464 0.68 0.45 7.59
CA ALA A 464 -0.49 0.61 6.74
C ALA A 464 -1.72 -0.09 7.35
N ILE A 465 -2.23 0.41 8.48
CA ILE A 465 -3.26 -0.33 9.24
C ILE A 465 -4.62 -0.34 8.54
N THR A 466 -4.99 0.75 7.87
CA THR A 466 -6.20 0.83 7.04
C THR A 466 -6.18 -0.11 5.84
N MET A 467 -5.02 -0.69 5.54
CA MET A 467 -4.79 -1.68 4.48
C MET A 467 -4.61 -3.10 5.01
N GLY A 468 -4.93 -3.33 6.29
CA GLY A 468 -4.95 -4.68 6.83
C GLY A 468 -5.91 -5.57 6.03
N PHE A 469 -5.51 -6.82 5.74
CA PHE A 469 -6.33 -7.74 4.94
C PHE A 469 -7.75 -7.92 5.51
N ARG A 470 -7.92 -7.80 6.84
CA ARG A 470 -9.24 -7.82 7.48
C ARG A 470 -10.09 -6.61 7.08
N VAL A 471 -9.54 -5.40 7.17
CA VAL A 471 -10.20 -4.16 6.73
C VAL A 471 -10.55 -4.22 5.24
N LEU A 472 -9.64 -4.75 4.40
CA LEU A 472 -9.86 -4.89 2.96
C LEU A 472 -10.99 -5.88 2.64
N ARG A 473 -11.03 -7.03 3.32
CA ARG A 473 -12.11 -8.02 3.17
C ARG A 473 -13.45 -7.44 3.62
N GLU A 474 -13.52 -6.86 4.82
CA GLU A 474 -14.73 -6.22 5.32
C GLU A 474 -15.23 -5.13 4.37
N SER A 475 -14.34 -4.27 3.88
CA SER A 475 -14.68 -3.25 2.87
C SER A 475 -15.18 -3.88 1.57
N SER A 476 -14.53 -4.95 1.09
CA SER A 476 -14.92 -5.64 -0.15
C SER A 476 -16.27 -6.35 -0.05
N PHE A 477 -16.71 -6.71 1.15
CA PHE A 477 -18.02 -7.33 1.37
C PHE A 477 -19.16 -6.32 1.38
N ILE A 478 -18.88 -5.02 1.47
CA ILE A 478 -19.90 -3.98 1.39
C ILE A 478 -20.24 -3.73 -0.07
N ASP A 479 -21.55 -3.70 -0.36
CA ASP A 479 -22.07 -3.38 -1.68
C ASP A 479 -21.38 -2.12 -2.25
N PRO A 480 -20.78 -2.19 -3.46
CA PRO A 480 -20.02 -1.08 -4.05
C PRO A 480 -20.83 0.23 -4.15
N PHE A 481 -22.15 0.16 -4.26
CA PHE A 481 -23.03 1.33 -4.28
C PHE A 481 -23.16 2.00 -2.92
N GLN A 482 -23.14 1.21 -1.84
CA GLN A 482 -23.12 1.74 -0.48
C GLN A 482 -21.77 2.39 -0.17
N ARG A 483 -20.66 1.88 -0.72
CA ARG A 483 -19.33 2.50 -0.56
C ARG A 483 -19.18 3.82 -1.33
N ALA A 484 -19.75 3.87 -2.53
CA ALA A 484 -19.64 5.02 -3.41
C ALA A 484 -20.33 6.29 -2.87
N ASP A 485 -20.00 7.43 -3.49
CA ASP A 485 -20.58 8.75 -3.21
C ASP A 485 -20.51 9.20 -1.74
N GLY A 486 -19.60 8.62 -0.97
CA GLY A 486 -19.39 9.00 0.42
C GLY A 486 -20.52 8.56 1.36
N ASN A 487 -21.43 7.68 0.93
CA ASN A 487 -22.50 7.18 1.80
C ASN A 487 -21.90 6.40 2.98
N LEU A 488 -21.02 5.42 2.73
CA LEU A 488 -20.39 4.65 3.80
C LEU A 488 -19.57 5.54 4.73
N LEU A 489 -18.76 6.44 4.16
CA LEU A 489 -17.98 7.40 4.95
C LEU A 489 -18.91 8.30 5.79
N HIS A 490 -20.07 8.70 5.29
CA HIS A 490 -21.01 9.52 6.06
C HIS A 490 -21.51 8.80 7.31
N GLU A 491 -21.83 7.51 7.21
CA GLU A 491 -22.25 6.70 8.35
C GLU A 491 -21.11 6.49 9.36
N ILE A 492 -19.87 6.31 8.88
CA ILE A 492 -18.67 6.30 9.75
C ILE A 492 -18.53 7.64 10.48
N GLN A 493 -18.65 8.76 9.76
CA GLN A 493 -18.56 10.12 10.34
C GLN A 493 -19.64 10.42 11.40
N ALA A 494 -20.78 9.73 11.30
CA ALA A 494 -21.88 9.83 12.24
C ALA A 494 -21.71 8.95 13.49
N HIS A 495 -20.70 8.06 13.51
CA HIS A 495 -20.43 7.22 14.67
C HIS A 495 -20.04 8.07 15.89
N PRO A 496 -20.50 7.74 17.12
CA PRO A 496 -20.27 8.55 18.33
C PRO A 496 -18.79 8.86 18.62
N ASP A 497 -17.89 7.92 18.31
CA ASP A 497 -16.44 8.10 18.46
C ASP A 497 -15.92 9.31 17.67
N PHE A 498 -16.57 9.69 16.57
CA PHE A 498 -16.15 10.83 15.76
C PHE A 498 -16.85 12.14 16.13
N SER A 499 -17.71 12.19 17.15
CA SER A 499 -18.54 13.36 17.47
C SER A 499 -17.82 14.71 17.50
N LYS A 500 -16.57 14.76 17.99
CA LYS A 500 -15.72 15.97 17.97
C LYS A 500 -14.98 16.16 16.65
N LEU A 501 -14.41 15.10 16.09
CA LEU A 501 -13.64 15.15 14.84
C LEU A 501 -14.52 15.47 13.62
N SER A 502 -15.78 15.05 13.63
CA SER A 502 -16.74 15.27 12.56
C SER A 502 -17.37 16.66 12.58
N GLN A 503 -17.23 17.41 13.69
CA GLN A 503 -17.54 18.83 13.74
C GLN A 503 -16.55 19.68 12.94
N LEU A 504 -15.33 19.18 12.71
CA LEU A 504 -14.36 19.86 11.87
C LEU A 504 -14.73 19.71 10.39
N PRO A 505 -14.62 20.79 9.58
CA PRO A 505 -14.71 20.69 8.13
C PRO A 505 -13.57 19.85 7.58
N SER A 506 -13.69 19.34 6.35
CA SER A 506 -12.64 18.55 5.69
C SER A 506 -11.83 19.38 4.72
N ALA A 507 -10.64 18.89 4.35
CA ALA A 507 -9.85 19.45 3.26
C ALA A 507 -10.65 19.50 1.95
N ALA A 508 -11.63 18.60 1.75
CA ALA A 508 -12.50 18.55 0.58
C ALA A 508 -13.75 19.45 0.66
N ILE A 509 -14.26 19.72 1.87
CA ILE A 509 -15.46 20.54 2.11
C ILE A 509 -15.16 21.48 3.29
N PRO A 510 -14.69 22.71 3.04
CA PRO A 510 -13.99 23.47 4.07
C PRO A 510 -14.88 24.39 4.92
N ILE A 511 -16.15 24.51 4.55
CA ILE A 511 -17.07 25.53 5.08
C ILE A 511 -18.04 24.95 6.10
N ILE A 512 -18.31 23.64 6.03
CA ILE A 512 -19.30 22.98 6.88
C ILE A 512 -18.67 21.79 7.60
N PRO A 513 -19.18 21.44 8.80
CA PRO A 513 -18.81 20.22 9.50
C PRO A 513 -18.97 18.96 8.63
N SER A 514 -18.10 17.97 8.85
CA SER A 514 -18.15 16.71 8.12
C SER A 514 -19.37 15.85 8.46
N ASN A 515 -19.96 16.00 9.65
CA ASN A 515 -21.22 15.35 10.04
C ASN A 515 -22.48 16.04 9.48
N SER A 516 -22.33 17.10 8.68
CA SER A 516 -23.48 17.71 8.01
C SER A 516 -24.20 16.69 7.10
N PRO A 517 -25.52 16.84 6.88
CA PRO A 517 -26.28 15.99 5.97
C PRO A 517 -25.61 15.85 4.59
N LEU A 518 -25.57 14.62 4.07
CA LEU A 518 -24.84 14.29 2.84
C LEU A 518 -25.23 15.16 1.64
N PHE A 519 -26.52 15.47 1.46
CA PHE A 519 -26.98 16.31 0.35
C PHE A 519 -26.40 17.74 0.40
N ILE A 520 -26.19 18.30 1.60
CA ILE A 520 -25.55 19.63 1.78
C ILE A 520 -24.06 19.53 1.40
N LYS A 521 -23.39 18.46 1.84
CA LYS A 521 -22.00 18.17 1.48
C LYS A 521 -21.82 18.07 -0.03
N ASP A 522 -22.71 17.36 -0.72
CA ASP A 522 -22.66 17.20 -2.17
C ASP A 522 -22.83 18.53 -2.93
N ILE A 523 -23.75 19.39 -2.47
CA ILE A 523 -23.95 20.73 -3.05
C ILE A 523 -22.68 21.58 -2.88
N ILE A 524 -22.12 21.64 -1.67
CA ILE A 524 -20.94 22.47 -1.39
C ILE A 524 -19.70 21.92 -2.10
N TRP A 525 -19.51 20.60 -2.11
CA TRP A 525 -18.44 19.96 -2.86
C TRP A 525 -18.57 20.23 -4.37
N GLY A 526 -19.79 20.13 -4.91
CA GLY A 526 -20.06 20.43 -6.32
C GLY A 526 -19.74 21.87 -6.69
N ALA A 527 -20.18 22.83 -5.86
CA ALA A 527 -19.88 24.25 -6.04
C ALA A 527 -18.37 24.52 -5.99
N ARG A 528 -17.68 24.01 -4.95
CA ARG A 528 -16.22 24.13 -4.83
C ARG A 528 -15.50 23.53 -6.04
N SER A 529 -15.84 22.31 -6.43
CA SER A 529 -15.20 21.64 -7.58
C SER A 529 -15.33 22.46 -8.88
N ILE A 530 -16.42 23.21 -9.05
CA ILE A 530 -16.60 24.12 -10.20
C ILE A 530 -15.70 25.36 -10.06
N ILE A 531 -15.62 25.94 -8.86
CA ILE A 531 -14.77 27.11 -8.57
C ILE A 531 -13.30 26.73 -8.77
N ASP A 532 -12.83 25.66 -8.15
CA ASP A 532 -11.44 25.19 -8.22
C ASP A 532 -11.05 24.93 -9.68
N GLN A 533 -11.90 24.28 -10.47
CA GLN A 533 -11.62 24.06 -11.89
C GLN A 533 -11.50 25.37 -12.68
N LYS A 534 -12.36 26.37 -12.38
CA LYS A 534 -12.29 27.69 -13.02
C LYS A 534 -11.00 28.41 -12.63
N LEU A 535 -10.61 28.34 -11.35
CA LEU A 535 -9.38 28.93 -10.84
C LEU A 535 -8.15 28.27 -11.45
N ILE A 536 -8.08 26.94 -11.47
CA ILE A 536 -7.01 26.17 -12.12
C ILE A 536 -6.91 26.52 -13.61
N ASN A 537 -8.03 26.53 -14.33
CA ASN A 537 -8.04 26.89 -15.76
C ASN A 537 -7.58 28.34 -15.99
N ARG A 538 -7.96 29.27 -15.11
CA ARG A 538 -7.48 30.66 -15.15
C ARG A 538 -5.99 30.75 -14.85
N ALA A 539 -5.50 30.05 -13.83
CA ALA A 539 -4.09 30.00 -13.47
C ALA A 539 -3.23 29.42 -14.61
N ILE A 540 -3.67 28.30 -15.21
CA ILE A 540 -3.00 27.70 -16.37
C ILE A 540 -2.96 28.68 -17.55
N LYS A 541 -4.10 29.29 -17.90
CA LYS A 541 -4.22 30.26 -19.02
C LYS A 541 -3.40 31.53 -18.79
N SER A 542 -3.36 32.03 -17.56
CA SER A 542 -2.64 33.26 -17.21
C SER A 542 -1.13 33.12 -17.35
N LYS A 543 -0.59 31.88 -17.40
CA LYS A 543 0.84 31.55 -17.30
C LYS A 543 1.54 32.19 -16.08
N ASN A 544 0.78 32.77 -15.15
CA ASN A 544 1.31 33.37 -13.95
C ASN A 544 1.74 32.25 -13.02
N LYS A 545 3.06 31.99 -12.96
CA LYS A 545 3.65 30.97 -12.11
C LYS A 545 3.23 31.15 -10.65
N LYS A 546 3.08 32.40 -10.17
CA LYS A 546 2.62 32.71 -8.81
C LYS A 546 1.13 32.45 -8.60
N GLY A 547 0.32 32.53 -9.66
CA GLY A 547 -1.13 32.25 -9.61
C GLY A 547 -1.49 30.76 -9.68
N ARG A 548 -0.53 29.88 -9.97
CA ARG A 548 -0.71 28.42 -9.91
C ARG A 548 -0.52 27.85 -8.49
N MET A 549 -0.04 28.68 -7.57
CA MET A 549 0.36 28.31 -6.20
C MET A 549 -0.55 28.94 -5.14
N ARG A 550 -1.80 29.30 -5.50
CA ARG A 550 -2.79 29.91 -4.58
C ARG A 550 -4.16 29.29 -4.76
#